data_AF-A0A914NAE0-F1
#
_entry.id   AF-A0A914NAE0-F1
#
_cell.length_a   1.000
_cell.length_b   1.000
_cell.length_c   1.000
_cell.angle_alpha   90.00
_cell.angle_beta   90.00
_cell.angle_gamma   90.00
#
_symmetry.space_group_name_H-M   'P 1'
#
loop_
_entity.id
_entity.type
_entity.pdbx_description
1 polymer ?
#
loop_
_entity_poly.entity_id
_entity_poly.type
_entity_poly.pdbx_seq_one_letter_code
_entity_poly.pdbx_strand_id
1 'polypeptide(L)' 'MTRILNALIASHDRRIRPNFGGPPTIVNVTIHVITISAISEVSMDYTLDLYLRQFLA' A
#
# COMPACT_ATOMS: atom_id res chain seq x y z
N MET A 1 19.36 -22.86 -1.40
CA MET A 1 17.89 -22.79 -1.61
C MET A 1 17.38 -21.36 -1.45
N THR A 2 17.97 -20.37 -2.13
CA THR A 2 17.60 -18.92 -2.00
C THR A 2 17.89 -18.10 -3.28
N ARG A 3 18.34 -18.75 -4.36
CA ARG A 3 18.92 -18.08 -5.55
C ARG A 3 17.95 -17.12 -6.25
N ILE A 4 16.66 -17.44 -6.27
CA ILE A 4 15.63 -16.64 -6.96
C ILE A 4 15.35 -15.34 -6.21
N LEU A 5 15.19 -15.41 -4.88
CA LEU A 5 14.96 -14.22 -4.05
C LEU A 5 16.15 -13.25 -4.11
N ASN A 6 17.38 -13.78 -4.07
CA ASN A 6 18.58 -12.97 -4.17
C ASN A 6 18.69 -12.24 -5.52
N ALA A 7 18.31 -12.89 -6.61
CA ALA A 7 18.33 -12.27 -7.94
C ALA A 7 17.30 -11.13 -8.06
N LEU A 8 16.09 -11.33 -7.53
CA LEU A 8 15.02 -10.31 -7.56
C LEU A 8 15.38 -9.07 -6.74
N ILE A 9 16.03 -9.26 -5.58
CA ILE A 9 16.41 -8.15 -4.71
C ILE A 9 17.62 -7.38 -5.30
N ALA A 10 18.57 -8.08 -5.90
CA ALA A 10 19.79 -7.46 -6.44
C ALA A 10 19.50 -6.49 -7.59
N SER A 11 18.47 -6.75 -8.40
CA SER A 11 18.07 -5.88 -9.52
C SER A 11 17.05 -4.79 -9.15
N HIS A 12 16.64 -4.70 -7.88
CA HIS A 12 15.55 -3.81 -7.45
C HIS A 12 16.07 -2.65 -6.59
N ASP A 13 16.11 -1.45 -7.17
CA ASP A 13 16.34 -0.22 -6.41
C ASP A 13 15.01 0.34 -5.88
N ARG A 14 14.83 0.29 -4.55
CA ARG A 14 13.60 0.73 -3.88
C ARG A 14 13.40 2.25 -3.87
N ARG A 15 14.42 3.03 -4.22
CA ARG A 15 14.33 4.51 -4.25
C ARG A 15 13.66 4.99 -5.54
N ILE A 16 13.59 4.12 -6.54
CA ILE A 16 13.06 4.44 -7.86
C ILE A 16 11.64 3.85 -7.96
N ARG A 17 10.67 4.72 -8.29
CA ARG A 17 9.30 4.26 -8.55
C ARG A 17 9.27 3.34 -9.78
N PRO A 18 8.37 2.34 -9.82
CA PRO A 18 8.14 1.55 -11.02
C PRO A 18 7.83 2.45 -12.23
N ASN A 19 8.34 2.11 -13.42
CA ASN A 19 8.21 2.90 -14.65
C ASN A 19 8.77 4.34 -14.53
N PHE A 20 9.87 4.55 -13.83
CA PHE A 20 10.55 5.85 -13.77
C PHE A 20 10.96 6.33 -15.17
N GLY A 21 10.59 7.57 -15.52
CA GLY A 21 10.78 8.14 -16.86
C GLY A 21 9.75 7.69 -17.92
N GLY A 22 8.83 6.79 -17.56
CA GLY A 22 7.75 6.31 -18.41
C GLY A 22 6.35 6.76 -17.95
N PRO A 23 5.30 6.03 -18.36
CA PRO A 23 3.92 6.31 -17.96
C PRO A 23 3.72 6.31 -16.43
N PRO A 24 2.64 6.95 -15.93
CA PRO A 24 2.31 6.93 -14.52
C PRO A 24 2.13 5.51 -13.98
N THR A 25 2.63 5.27 -12.76
CA THR A 25 2.37 4.05 -11.99
C THR A 25 0.92 4.09 -11.50
N ILE A 26 0.07 3.22 -12.01
CA ILE A 26 -1.33 3.12 -11.58
C ILE A 26 -1.41 2.22 -10.35
N VAL A 27 -1.85 2.78 -9.23
CA VAL A 27 -2.01 2.05 -7.97
C VAL A 27 -3.49 1.89 -7.67
N ASN A 28 -3.96 0.65 -7.73
CA ASN A 28 -5.32 0.31 -7.36
C ASN A 28 -5.37 0.08 -5.85
N VAL A 29 -6.29 0.78 -5.18
CA VAL A 29 -6.47 0.69 -3.73
C VAL A 29 -7.80 0.04 -3.43
N THR A 30 -7.82 -0.89 -2.49
CA THR A 30 -9.03 -1.51 -1.97
C THR A 30 -9.06 -1.36 -0.45
N ILE A 31 -10.17 -0.84 0.05
CA ILE A 31 -10.42 -0.66 1.48
C ILE A 31 -11.50 -1.64 1.91
N HIS A 32 -11.24 -2.40 2.97
CA HIS A 32 -12.25 -3.20 3.65
C HIS A 32 -12.34 -2.72 5.10
N VAL A 33 -13.44 -2.04 5.42
CA VAL A 33 -13.72 -1.57 6.78
C VAL A 33 -14.20 -2.77 7.61
N ILE A 34 -13.52 -3.02 8.73
CA ILE A 34 -13.87 -4.07 9.68
C ILE A 34 -14.84 -3.48 10.70
N THR A 35 -14.46 -2.37 11.35
CA THR A 35 -15.29 -1.69 12.34
C THR A 35 -15.07 -0.17 12.29
N ILE A 36 -16.10 0.56 12.70
CA ILE A 36 -16.01 1.98 13.05
C ILE A 36 -16.39 2.09 14.53
N SER A 37 -15.54 2.74 15.31
CA SER A 37 -15.67 2.81 16.77
C SER A 37 -15.28 4.19 17.30
N ALA A 38 -15.29 4.35 18.64
CA ALA A 38 -14.86 5.52 19.40
C ALA A 38 -15.14 6.86 18.68
N ILE A 39 -16.43 7.11 18.40
CA ILE A 39 -16.89 8.33 17.75
C ILE A 39 -16.99 9.43 18.80
N SER A 40 -16.28 10.53 18.58
CA SER A 40 -16.26 11.71 19.44
C SER A 40 -16.76 12.91 18.64
N GLU A 41 -17.96 13.39 18.95
CA GLU A 41 -18.54 14.57 18.30
C GLU A 41 -17.83 15.87 18.73
N VAL A 42 -17.40 15.93 19.99
CA VAL A 42 -16.73 17.11 20.55
C VAL A 42 -15.38 17.36 19.89
N SER A 43 -14.62 16.30 19.61
CA SER A 43 -13.32 16.40 18.92
C SER A 43 -13.41 16.18 17.41
N MET A 44 -14.58 15.79 16.90
CA MET A 44 -14.82 15.41 15.51
C MET A 44 -13.96 14.23 15.03
N ASP A 45 -13.62 13.31 15.93
CA ASP A 45 -12.77 12.15 15.63
C ASP A 45 -13.57 10.85 15.64
N TYR A 46 -13.09 9.87 14.88
CA TYR A 46 -13.55 8.49 14.94
C TYR A 46 -12.39 7.53 14.75
N THR A 47 -12.51 6.34 15.33
CA THR A 47 -11.53 5.25 15.15
C THR A 47 -12.07 4.25 14.14
N LEU A 48 -11.20 3.76 13.25
CA LEU A 48 -11.60 2.85 12.18
C LEU A 48 -10.57 1.72 12.05
N ASP A 49 -11.06 0.48 12.16
CA ASP A 49 -10.26 -0.72 11.87
C ASP A 49 -10.52 -1.14 10.42
N LEU A 50 -9.49 -1.11 9.58
CA LEU A 50 -9.61 -1.50 8.16
C LEU A 50 -8.45 -2.37 7.69
N TYR A 51 -8.73 -3.15 6.64
CA TYR A 51 -7.71 -3.70 5.76
C TYR A 51 -7.53 -2.77 4.55
N LEU A 52 -6.35 -2.14 4.46
CA LEU A 52 -5.92 -1.36 3.31
C LEU A 52 -5.05 -2.24 2.41
N ARG A 53 -5.48 -2.44 1.16
CA ARG A 53 -4.75 -3.22 0.17
C ARG A 53 -4.40 -2.34 -1.03
N GLN A 54 -3.16 -2.46 -1.49
CA GLN A 54 -2.68 -1.79 -2.70
C GLN A 54 -2.17 -2.84 -3.70
N PHE A 55 -2.49 -2.65 -4.96
CA PHE A 55 -2.04 -3.47 -6.07
C PHE A 55 -1.58 -2.57 -7.21
N LEU A 56 -0.46 -2.94 -7.85
CA LEU A 56 -0.02 -2.29 -9.07
C LEU A 56 -0.86 -2.82 -10.23
N ALA A 57 -1.45 -1.92 -11.02
CA ALA A 57 -2.18 -2.27 -12.24
C ALA A 57 -1.26 -2.28 -13.46
#